data_AF-A0A9D7IGW9-F1
#
_entry.id   AF-A0A9D7IGW9-F1
#
_cell.length_a   1.000
_cell.length_b   1.000
_cell.length_c   1.000
_cell.angle_alpha   90.00
_cell.angle_beta   90.00
_cell.angle_gamma   90.00
#
_symmetry.space_group_name_H-M   'P 1'
#
loop_
_entity.id
_entity.type
_entity.pdbx_description
1 polymer ?
#
loop_
_entity_poly.entity_id
_entity_poly.type
_entity_poly.pdbx_seq_one_letter_code
_entity_poly.pdbx_strand_id
1 'polypeptide(L)'
;MKNDLFIVAIKDGKYVSIDEFKSGVGQKCGCSCPLCGEAVQANVSSRTDLARKYTSHFSHINETTNCTGGYKETELHLLAKSIIEGSSSIVVPSQKYHYPNVIFYSKVYLEPAFPVAEFKQYRPDIILLTKENEKIAIEVVVTSDLSNKKIELYEKHQIKCLKIGLYHFWKKDIKQFKTEIEFAILEKF
;
A
#
# COMPACT_ATOMS: atom_id res chain seq x y z
N MET A 1 17.44 8.01 18.49
CA MET A 1 16.62 8.41 17.32
C MET A 1 16.30 7.14 16.56
N LYS A 2 15.01 6.84 16.31
CA LYS A 2 14.60 5.55 15.75
C LYS A 2 14.68 5.62 14.21
N ASN A 3 15.72 5.03 13.65
CA ASN A 3 15.71 4.60 12.25
C ASN A 3 14.74 3.41 12.15
N ASP A 4 13.47 3.69 11.91
CA ASP A 4 12.47 2.65 11.76
C ASP A 4 12.72 1.88 10.46
N LEU A 5 12.83 0.56 10.57
CA LEU A 5 13.10 -0.37 9.47
C LEU A 5 11.77 -0.71 8.79
N PHE A 6 11.75 -0.65 7.45
CA PHE A 6 10.55 -0.92 6.64
C PHE A 6 10.91 -1.80 5.45
N ILE A 7 9.95 -2.51 4.85
CA ILE A 7 10.22 -3.51 3.79
C ILE A 7 9.81 -3.04 2.39
N VAL A 8 9.36 -1.79 2.28
CA VAL A 8 8.76 -1.20 1.08
C VAL A 8 9.39 0.15 0.74
N ALA A 9 9.72 0.40 -0.52
CA ALA A 9 10.19 1.72 -0.96
C ALA A 9 9.57 2.11 -2.31
N ILE A 10 9.81 3.34 -2.76
CA ILE A 10 9.45 3.80 -4.11
C ILE A 10 10.69 3.76 -5.00
N LYS A 11 10.57 3.16 -6.19
CA LYS A 11 11.57 3.20 -7.25
C LYS A 11 10.89 3.56 -8.56
N ASP A 12 11.38 4.58 -9.25
CA ASP A 12 10.83 5.05 -10.53
C ASP A 12 9.31 5.31 -10.48
N GLY A 13 8.83 5.87 -9.35
CA GLY A 13 7.42 6.17 -9.10
C GLY A 13 6.55 4.96 -8.74
N LYS A 14 7.13 3.76 -8.61
CA LYS A 14 6.41 2.52 -8.27
C LYS A 14 6.86 1.97 -6.93
N TYR A 15 5.95 1.33 -6.21
CA TYR A 15 6.30 0.61 -5.01
C TYR A 15 7.10 -0.66 -5.33
N VAL A 16 8.13 -0.93 -4.53
CA VAL A 16 8.97 -2.13 -4.60
C VAL A 16 9.14 -2.76 -3.22
N SER A 17 9.12 -4.09 -3.17
CA SER A 17 9.46 -4.85 -1.96
C SER A 17 10.97 -5.04 -1.85
N ILE A 18 11.48 -5.09 -0.62
CA ILE A 18 12.89 -5.40 -0.35
C ILE A 18 13.31 -6.77 -0.89
N ASP A 19 12.36 -7.69 -1.03
CA ASP A 19 12.60 -9.04 -1.56
C ASP A 19 12.90 -9.06 -3.07
N GLU A 20 12.70 -7.94 -3.77
CA GLU A 20 13.08 -7.77 -5.18
C GLU A 20 14.58 -7.48 -5.34
N PHE A 21 15.29 -7.19 -4.26
CA PHE A 21 16.67 -6.76 -4.29
C PHE A 21 17.65 -7.88 -3.90
N LYS A 22 18.83 -7.86 -4.53
CA LYS A 22 19.93 -8.75 -4.17
C LYS A 22 20.75 -8.16 -3.01
N SER A 23 21.39 -9.05 -2.23
CA SER A 23 22.36 -8.64 -1.23
C SER A 23 23.48 -7.77 -1.84
N GLY A 24 23.91 -6.76 -1.10
CA GLY A 24 24.94 -5.81 -1.53
C GLY A 24 24.45 -4.66 -2.41
N VAL A 25 23.15 -4.55 -2.74
CA VAL A 25 22.66 -3.41 -3.53
C VAL A 25 22.74 -2.07 -2.77
N GLY A 26 22.43 -2.07 -1.46
CA GLY A 26 22.53 -0.89 -0.60
C GLY A 26 21.87 0.35 -1.19
N GLN A 27 22.63 1.45 -1.25
CA GLN A 27 22.20 2.74 -1.81
C GLN A 27 22.01 2.72 -3.33
N LYS A 28 22.57 1.73 -4.04
CA LYS A 28 22.39 1.59 -5.50
C LYS A 28 21.00 1.11 -5.89
N CYS A 29 20.12 0.82 -4.93
CA CYS A 29 18.73 0.45 -5.21
C CYS A 29 17.97 1.56 -5.96
N GLY A 30 18.35 2.83 -5.74
CA GLY A 30 17.70 3.99 -6.33
C GLY A 30 16.33 4.29 -5.73
N CYS A 31 16.07 3.82 -4.50
CA CYS A 31 14.76 3.93 -3.88
C CYS A 31 14.62 5.17 -2.98
N SER A 32 13.38 5.61 -2.77
CA SER A 32 13.01 6.65 -1.82
C SER A 32 11.96 6.16 -0.80
N CYS A 33 11.93 6.83 0.34
CA CYS A 33 10.96 6.58 1.40
C CYS A 33 9.57 7.01 0.92
N PRO A 34 8.54 6.16 1.03
CA PRO A 34 7.17 6.54 0.65
C PRO A 34 6.58 7.64 1.54
N LEU A 35 7.08 7.82 2.77
CA LEU A 35 6.55 8.82 3.70
C LEU A 35 7.08 10.24 3.40
N CYS A 36 8.39 10.39 3.29
CA CYS A 36 9.04 11.70 3.17
C CYS A 36 9.66 11.96 1.79
N GLY A 37 9.76 10.95 0.93
CA GLY A 37 10.43 11.05 -0.37
C GLY A 37 11.96 11.07 -0.31
N GLU A 38 12.58 11.03 0.87
CA GLU A 38 14.04 11.00 1.01
C GLU A 38 14.65 9.68 0.52
N ALA A 39 15.91 9.71 0.10
CA ALA A 39 16.61 8.52 -0.38
C ALA A 39 16.82 7.48 0.72
N VAL A 40 16.66 6.21 0.36
CA VAL A 40 16.80 5.05 1.26
C VAL A 40 17.79 4.04 0.69
N GLN A 41 18.32 3.16 1.54
CA GLN A 41 19.19 2.05 1.16
C GLN A 41 18.52 0.71 1.44
N ALA A 42 18.74 -0.28 0.57
CA ALA A 42 18.24 -1.64 0.73
C ALA A 42 19.29 -2.52 1.44
N ASN A 43 18.97 -2.92 2.67
CA ASN A 43 19.76 -3.82 3.50
C ASN A 43 19.21 -5.24 3.37
N VAL A 44 19.69 -5.99 2.38
CA VAL A 44 19.27 -7.38 2.12
C VAL A 44 20.26 -8.35 2.75
N SER A 45 19.80 -9.13 3.73
CA SER A 45 20.64 -10.09 4.46
C SER A 45 21.03 -11.30 3.59
N SER A 46 22.22 -11.84 3.87
CA SER A 46 22.69 -13.07 3.23
C SER A 46 22.12 -14.30 3.95
N ARG A 47 21.75 -15.36 3.22
CA ARG A 47 21.12 -16.57 3.80
C ARG A 47 22.04 -17.36 4.75
N THR A 48 23.30 -16.99 4.90
CA THR A 48 24.33 -17.72 5.68
C THR A 48 24.49 -17.23 7.12
N ASP A 49 23.89 -16.09 7.49
CA ASP A 49 24.09 -15.50 8.81
C ASP A 49 23.00 -15.97 9.81
N LEU A 50 23.19 -17.17 10.36
CA LEU A 50 22.35 -17.81 11.39
C LEU A 50 22.14 -16.97 12.67
N ALA A 51 22.91 -15.91 12.88
CA ALA A 51 22.97 -15.22 14.16
C ALA A 51 22.02 -14.03 14.32
N ARG A 52 21.50 -13.38 13.27
CA ARG A 52 20.50 -12.31 13.46
C ARG A 52 19.48 -12.23 12.34
N LYS A 53 18.25 -12.52 12.75
CA LYS A 53 16.93 -12.25 12.18
C LYS A 53 16.69 -10.75 11.88
N TYR A 54 17.65 -10.03 11.31
CA TYR A 54 17.41 -8.73 10.68
C TYR A 54 16.91 -9.01 9.27
N THR A 55 15.60 -9.18 9.20
CA THR A 55 14.79 -9.24 7.99
C THR A 55 15.26 -8.17 7.03
N SER A 56 15.48 -8.53 5.77
CA SER A 56 15.78 -7.57 4.72
C SER A 56 14.87 -6.35 4.87
N HIS A 57 15.45 -5.15 4.88
CA HIS A 57 14.70 -3.91 5.05
C HIS A 57 15.35 -2.75 4.30
N PHE A 58 14.58 -1.70 4.08
CA PHE A 58 15.06 -0.38 3.73
C PHE A 58 15.29 0.45 5.00
N SER A 59 16.26 1.36 4.92
CA SER A 59 16.51 2.39 5.94
C SER A 59 16.86 3.71 5.26
N HIS A 60 16.56 4.83 5.90
CA HIS A 60 17.03 6.13 5.40
C HIS A 60 18.56 6.18 5.33
N ILE A 61 19.07 6.83 4.29
CA ILE A 61 20.52 7.11 4.18
C ILE A 61 20.91 8.20 5.18
N ASN A 62 20.04 9.20 5.37
CA ASN A 62 20.25 10.25 6.35
C ASN A 62 19.83 9.79 7.76
N GLU A 63 20.79 9.53 8.63
CA GLU A 63 20.55 9.07 10.01
C GLU A 63 19.96 10.16 10.93
N THR A 64 19.98 11.43 10.52
CA THR A 64 19.37 12.54 11.28
C THR A 64 17.92 12.79 10.89
N THR A 65 17.33 11.98 10.02
CA THR A 65 15.93 12.12 9.63
C THR A 65 15.03 11.88 10.84
N ASN A 66 14.04 12.76 11.03
CA ASN A 66 12.96 12.55 12.01
C ASN A 66 11.78 11.77 11.40
N CYS A 67 11.94 11.28 10.16
CA CYS A 67 10.98 10.42 9.51
C CYS A 67 10.88 9.09 10.26
N THR A 68 9.70 8.81 10.80
CA THR A 68 9.42 7.58 11.57
C THR A 68 9.33 6.32 10.70
N GLY A 69 9.78 6.38 9.43
CA GLY A 69 9.75 5.24 8.50
C GLY A 69 8.39 4.54 8.39
N GLY A 70 7.31 5.26 8.75
CA GLY A 70 6.10 4.69 9.34
C GLY A 70 5.13 4.01 8.38
N TYR A 71 5.52 3.77 7.13
CA TYR A 71 4.72 2.91 6.25
C TYR A 71 5.10 1.46 6.49
N LYS A 72 4.41 0.84 7.46
CA LYS A 72 4.30 -0.62 7.53
C LYS A 72 3.25 -1.10 6.54
N GLU A 73 3.35 -0.65 5.29
CA GLU A 73 2.63 -1.32 4.22
C GLU A 73 3.18 -2.73 4.17
N THR A 74 2.29 -3.68 4.39
CA THR A 74 2.63 -5.07 4.13
C THR A 74 2.72 -5.25 2.61
N GLU A 75 3.41 -6.30 2.16
CA GLU A 75 3.44 -6.65 0.74
C GLU A 75 2.03 -6.83 0.14
N LEU A 76 1.02 -7.12 0.96
CA LEU A 76 -0.38 -7.16 0.56
C LEU A 76 -0.97 -5.79 0.23
N HIS A 77 -0.56 -4.71 0.92
CA HIS A 77 -0.98 -3.36 0.54
C HIS A 77 -0.42 -2.99 -0.83
N LEU A 78 0.86 -3.28 -1.06
CA LEU A 78 1.51 -3.02 -2.34
C LEU A 78 0.88 -3.79 -3.48
N LEU A 79 0.65 -5.08 -3.26
CA LEU A 79 0.00 -5.92 -4.26
C LEU A 79 -1.40 -5.39 -4.55
N ALA A 80 -2.17 -4.99 -3.52
CA ALA A 80 -3.49 -4.41 -3.72
C ALA A 80 -3.47 -3.12 -4.54
N LYS A 81 -2.55 -2.20 -4.22
CA LYS A 81 -2.32 -0.97 -4.99
C LYS A 81 -2.00 -1.28 -6.46
N SER A 82 -1.09 -2.23 -6.69
CA SER A 82 -0.66 -2.63 -8.04
C SER A 82 -1.80 -3.26 -8.85
N ILE A 83 -2.60 -4.14 -8.24
CA ILE A 83 -3.74 -4.79 -8.89
C ILE A 83 -4.80 -3.77 -9.26
N ILE A 84 -5.09 -2.82 -8.38
CA ILE A 84 -6.10 -1.79 -8.62
C ILE A 84 -5.61 -0.79 -9.67
N GLU A 85 -4.35 -0.35 -9.60
CA GLU A 85 -3.76 0.50 -10.64
C GLU A 85 -3.76 -0.17 -12.02
N GLY A 86 -3.56 -1.49 -12.08
CA GLY A 86 -3.59 -2.29 -13.31
C GLY A 86 -4.99 -2.67 -13.81
N SER A 87 -6.05 -2.35 -13.07
CA SER A 87 -7.44 -2.66 -13.43
C SER A 87 -8.21 -1.39 -13.82
N SER A 88 -9.44 -1.55 -14.31
CA SER A 88 -10.36 -0.45 -14.64
C SER A 88 -11.71 -0.56 -13.94
N SER A 89 -11.88 -1.60 -13.13
CA SER A 89 -13.10 -1.85 -12.38
C SER A 89 -12.84 -2.62 -11.09
N ILE A 90 -13.77 -2.48 -10.15
CA ILE A 90 -13.84 -3.26 -8.93
C ILE A 90 -15.29 -3.66 -8.69
N VAL A 91 -15.53 -4.92 -8.40
CA VAL A 91 -16.83 -5.42 -7.97
C VAL A 91 -17.01 -5.06 -6.50
N VAL A 92 -18.18 -4.58 -6.12
CA VAL A 92 -18.55 -4.29 -4.73
C VAL A 92 -19.86 -5.00 -4.39
N PRO A 93 -20.08 -5.36 -3.12
CA PRO A 93 -21.29 -6.06 -2.73
C PRO A 93 -22.45 -5.08 -2.85
N SER A 94 -23.54 -5.52 -3.49
CA SER A 94 -24.77 -4.75 -3.53
C SER A 94 -25.44 -4.75 -2.16
N GLN A 95 -25.80 -3.57 -1.66
CA GLN A 95 -26.51 -3.43 -0.39
C GLN A 95 -27.98 -3.90 -0.45
N LYS A 96 -28.56 -4.14 -1.63
CA LYS A 96 -30.03 -4.25 -1.77
C LYS A 96 -30.56 -5.35 -2.68
N TYR A 97 -29.75 -5.88 -3.61
CA TYR A 97 -30.17 -6.91 -4.57
C TYR A 97 -29.00 -7.82 -4.92
N HIS A 98 -29.23 -9.13 -5.03
CA HIS A 98 -28.26 -10.23 -5.14
C HIS A 98 -27.29 -10.22 -6.34
N TYR A 99 -27.08 -9.07 -7.01
CA TYR A 99 -26.09 -8.91 -8.07
C TYR A 99 -24.93 -8.03 -7.61
N PRO A 100 -23.68 -8.41 -7.91
CA PRO A 100 -22.53 -7.54 -7.67
C PRO A 100 -22.69 -6.20 -8.40
N ASN A 101 -22.41 -5.09 -7.71
CA ASN A 101 -22.28 -3.79 -8.36
C ASN A 101 -20.85 -3.64 -8.88
N VAL A 102 -20.66 -3.13 -10.09
CA VAL A 102 -19.32 -2.89 -10.64
C VAL A 102 -19.05 -1.39 -10.67
N ILE A 103 -17.97 -0.96 -10.01
CA ILE A 103 -17.49 0.41 -10.06
C ILE A 103 -16.41 0.48 -11.15
N PHE A 104 -16.66 1.23 -12.21
CA PHE A 104 -15.67 1.52 -13.24
C PHE A 104 -14.93 2.83 -12.92
N TYR A 105 -13.61 2.84 -13.11
CA TYR A 105 -12.78 4.02 -12.89
C TYR A 105 -11.88 4.34 -14.07
N SER A 106 -11.58 5.63 -14.20
CA SER A 106 -10.79 6.20 -15.28
C SER A 106 -9.36 6.54 -14.85
N LYS A 107 -9.14 6.80 -13.55
CA LYS A 107 -7.82 7.07 -12.97
C LYS A 107 -7.71 6.50 -11.57
N VAL A 108 -6.49 6.11 -11.23
CA VAL A 108 -6.08 5.67 -9.90
C VAL A 108 -4.99 6.63 -9.42
N TYR A 109 -5.13 7.15 -8.20
CA TYR A 109 -4.10 7.94 -7.54
C TYR A 109 -3.58 7.18 -6.33
N LEU A 110 -2.26 7.03 -6.28
CA LEU A 110 -1.50 6.46 -5.18
C LEU A 110 -0.66 7.56 -4.53
N GLU A 111 -0.23 7.36 -3.28
CA GLU A 111 0.74 8.27 -2.68
C GLU A 111 2.07 8.28 -3.44
N PRO A 112 2.74 9.45 -3.56
CA PRO A 112 2.36 10.78 -3.05
C PRO A 112 1.49 11.61 -4.03
N ALA A 113 1.08 11.04 -5.15
CA ALA A 113 0.50 11.72 -6.31
C ALA A 113 -0.99 12.07 -6.16
N PHE A 114 -1.45 12.45 -4.96
CA PHE A 114 -2.86 12.78 -4.76
C PHE A 114 -3.25 14.10 -5.43
N PRO A 115 -4.41 14.14 -6.12
CA PRO A 115 -4.78 15.23 -7.01
C PRO A 115 -5.16 16.52 -6.28
N VAL A 116 -5.34 16.47 -4.94
CA VAL A 116 -5.86 17.58 -4.14
C VAL A 116 -5.32 17.51 -2.70
N ALA A 117 -5.20 18.67 -2.06
CA ALA A 117 -4.71 18.79 -0.68
C ALA A 117 -5.61 18.08 0.34
N GLU A 118 -6.92 17.98 0.08
CA GLU A 118 -7.86 17.29 0.99
C GLU A 118 -7.42 15.85 1.26
N PHE A 119 -7.08 15.07 0.23
CA PHE A 119 -6.63 13.69 0.43
C PHE A 119 -5.21 13.58 0.99
N LYS A 120 -4.40 14.64 0.94
CA LYS A 120 -3.13 14.66 1.68
C LYS A 120 -3.36 14.71 3.19
N GLN A 121 -4.48 15.26 3.65
CA GLN A 121 -4.86 15.25 5.07
C GLN A 121 -5.39 13.88 5.50
N TYR A 122 -6.12 13.20 4.61
CA TYR A 122 -6.81 11.94 4.91
C TYR A 122 -5.94 10.70 4.70
N ARG A 123 -5.05 10.76 3.70
CA ARG A 123 -4.10 9.72 3.32
C ARG A 123 -4.76 8.33 3.20
N PRO A 124 -5.76 8.18 2.31
CA PRO A 124 -6.23 6.85 1.92
C PRO A 124 -5.08 6.09 1.25
N ASP A 125 -5.18 4.77 1.15
CA ASP A 125 -4.17 4.00 0.41
C ASP A 125 -4.27 4.26 -1.10
N ILE A 126 -5.50 4.43 -1.61
CA ILE A 126 -5.80 4.64 -3.03
C ILE A 126 -6.98 5.61 -3.16
N ILE A 127 -6.98 6.42 -4.22
CA ILE A 127 -8.15 7.16 -4.67
C ILE A 127 -8.50 6.73 -6.08
N LEU A 128 -9.74 6.28 -6.27
CA LEU A 128 -10.32 6.07 -7.59
C LEU A 128 -11.02 7.33 -8.06
N LEU A 129 -10.84 7.69 -9.33
CA LEU A 129 -11.72 8.60 -10.04
C LEU A 129 -12.61 7.78 -10.96
N THR A 130 -13.92 7.74 -10.70
CA THR A 130 -14.88 7.01 -11.53
C THR A 130 -14.99 7.61 -12.93
N LYS A 131 -15.68 6.92 -13.84
CA LYS A 131 -15.98 7.49 -15.17
C LYS A 131 -16.96 8.67 -15.08
N GLU A 132 -17.74 8.72 -14.01
CA GLU A 132 -18.70 9.78 -13.68
C GLU A 132 -18.06 10.93 -12.87
N ASN A 133 -16.72 10.99 -12.79
CA ASN A 133 -15.96 11.98 -12.03
C ASN A 133 -16.19 11.96 -10.51
N GLU A 134 -16.69 10.85 -9.95
CA GLU A 134 -16.75 10.68 -8.50
C GLU A 134 -15.39 10.22 -7.95
N LYS A 135 -15.05 10.67 -6.74
CA LYS A 135 -13.84 10.20 -6.04
C LYS A 135 -14.21 9.19 -4.98
N ILE A 136 -13.52 8.06 -4.95
CA ILE A 136 -13.72 7.00 -3.96
C ILE A 136 -12.37 6.70 -3.31
N ALA A 137 -12.31 6.81 -1.98
CA ALA A 137 -11.17 6.36 -1.19
C ALA A 137 -11.18 4.84 -1.05
N ILE A 138 -10.01 4.22 -1.07
CA ILE A 138 -9.84 2.81 -0.70
C ILE A 138 -8.83 2.71 0.44
N GLU A 139 -9.17 1.88 1.42
CA GLU A 139 -8.32 1.52 2.56
C GLU A 139 -8.09 0.00 2.54
N VAL A 140 -6.82 -0.39 2.50
CA VAL A 140 -6.40 -1.80 2.56
C VAL A 140 -6.15 -2.16 4.02
N VAL A 141 -6.82 -3.21 4.49
CA VAL A 141 -6.76 -3.66 5.89
C VAL A 141 -6.18 -5.06 5.95
N VAL A 142 -5.05 -5.20 6.66
CA VAL A 142 -4.34 -6.47 6.79
C VAL A 142 -4.30 -6.95 8.24
N THR A 143 -3.59 -6.26 9.12
CA THR A 143 -3.48 -6.67 10.54
C THR A 143 -4.17 -5.72 11.51
N SER A 144 -4.54 -4.54 11.05
CA SER A 144 -5.17 -3.49 11.84
C SER A 144 -6.26 -2.83 10.99
N ASP A 145 -7.45 -2.69 11.56
CA ASP A 145 -8.57 -2.01 10.91
C ASP A 145 -8.35 -0.49 10.85
N LEU A 146 -9.24 0.23 10.14
CA LEU A 146 -9.24 1.70 10.12
C LEU A 146 -9.38 2.23 11.54
N SER A 147 -8.57 3.22 11.89
CA SER A 147 -8.73 3.95 13.15
C SER A 147 -10.07 4.71 13.20
N ASN A 148 -10.69 4.82 14.38
CA ASN A 148 -11.90 5.63 14.58
C ASN A 148 -11.74 7.06 14.05
N LYS A 149 -10.55 7.66 14.22
CA LYS A 149 -10.22 8.98 13.68
C LYS A 149 -10.38 9.08 12.15
N LYS A 150 -10.01 8.03 11.40
CA LYS A 150 -10.20 7.98 9.94
C LYS A 150 -11.69 7.83 9.59
N ILE A 151 -12.41 6.97 10.31
CA ILE A 151 -13.85 6.75 10.11
C ILE A 151 -14.63 8.05 10.31
N GLU A 152 -14.47 8.68 11.48
CA GLU A 152 -15.12 9.96 11.82
C GLU A 152 -14.83 11.05 10.78
N LEU A 153 -13.61 11.06 10.25
CA LEU A 153 -13.16 12.02 9.27
C LEU A 153 -13.79 11.75 7.89
N TYR A 154 -13.92 10.50 7.46
CA TYR A 154 -14.64 10.17 6.22
C TYR A 154 -16.13 10.47 6.32
N GLU A 155 -16.76 10.17 7.47
CA GLU A 155 -18.16 10.50 7.72
C GLU A 155 -18.41 12.01 7.72
N LYS A 156 -17.59 12.77 8.47
CA LYS A 156 -17.70 14.23 8.57
C LYS A 156 -17.61 14.93 7.20
N HIS A 157 -16.77 14.41 6.31
CA HIS A 157 -16.52 15.00 4.99
C HIS A 157 -17.30 14.30 3.86
N GLN A 158 -18.20 13.37 4.17
CA GLN A 158 -19.01 12.63 3.21
C GLN A 158 -18.18 11.95 2.10
N ILE A 159 -17.01 11.43 2.48
CA ILE A 159 -16.09 10.76 1.56
C ILE A 159 -16.53 9.31 1.40
N LYS A 160 -16.86 8.90 0.16
CA LYS A 160 -17.10 7.49 -0.16
C LYS A 160 -15.79 6.71 0.06
N CYS A 161 -15.83 5.70 0.92
CA CYS A 161 -14.69 4.86 1.24
C CYS A 161 -15.04 3.38 1.07
N LEU A 162 -14.20 2.62 0.37
CA LEU A 162 -14.23 1.16 0.31
C LEU A 162 -13.11 0.59 1.17
N LYS A 163 -13.41 -0.47 1.91
CA LYS A 163 -12.43 -1.18 2.73
C LYS A 163 -12.13 -2.53 2.10
N ILE A 164 -10.86 -2.84 1.87
CA ILE A 164 -10.41 -4.12 1.31
C ILE A 164 -9.72 -4.92 2.41
N GLY A 165 -10.36 -5.99 2.88
CA GLY A 165 -9.81 -6.86 3.91
C GLY A 165 -8.93 -7.98 3.33
N LEU A 166 -7.62 -7.95 3.60
CA LEU A 166 -6.66 -8.97 3.14
C LEU A 166 -6.03 -9.77 4.30
N TYR A 167 -6.58 -9.69 5.51
CA TYR A 167 -6.08 -10.39 6.69
C TYR A 167 -5.91 -11.91 6.51
N HIS A 168 -6.77 -12.55 5.70
CA HIS A 168 -6.68 -13.99 5.40
C HIS A 168 -5.41 -14.41 4.64
N PHE A 169 -4.73 -13.46 4.01
CA PHE A 169 -3.49 -13.67 3.29
C PHE A 169 -2.26 -13.25 4.09
N TRP A 170 -2.45 -12.78 5.33
CA TRP A 170 -1.34 -12.36 6.18
C TRP A 170 -0.38 -13.53 6.45
N LYS A 171 0.93 -13.28 6.23
CA LYS A 171 2.02 -14.28 6.32
C LYS A 171 1.94 -15.45 5.33
N LYS A 172 1.04 -15.42 4.36
CA LYS A 172 1.06 -16.39 3.25
C LYS A 172 2.07 -15.97 2.19
N ASP A 173 2.55 -16.95 1.42
CA ASP A 173 3.36 -16.66 0.24
C ASP A 173 2.49 -16.01 -0.83
N ILE A 174 2.66 -14.70 -1.02
CA ILE A 174 1.86 -13.92 -1.95
C ILE A 174 2.00 -14.42 -3.39
N LYS A 175 3.14 -15.00 -3.77
CA LYS A 175 3.33 -15.55 -5.12
C LYS A 175 2.44 -16.76 -5.36
N GLN A 176 2.30 -17.60 -4.34
CA GLN A 176 1.43 -18.78 -4.39
C GLN A 176 -0.05 -18.37 -4.46
N PHE A 177 -0.44 -17.34 -3.69
CA PHE A 177 -1.84 -16.92 -3.54
C PHE A 177 -2.24 -15.74 -4.45
N LYS A 178 -1.40 -15.36 -5.43
CA LYS A 178 -1.58 -14.12 -6.22
C LYS A 178 -2.97 -14.03 -6.86
N THR A 179 -3.43 -15.07 -7.52
CA THR A 179 -4.74 -15.09 -8.20
C THR A 179 -5.91 -15.01 -7.22
N GLU A 180 -5.80 -15.62 -6.05
CA GLU A 180 -6.85 -15.54 -5.03
C GLU A 180 -6.87 -14.17 -4.35
N ILE A 181 -5.70 -13.53 -4.23
CA ILE A 181 -5.57 -12.14 -3.77
C ILE A 181 -6.18 -11.19 -4.80
N GLU A 182 -5.89 -11.36 -6.09
CA GLU A 182 -6.52 -10.61 -7.19
C GLU A 182 -8.04 -10.73 -7.16
N PHE A 183 -8.56 -11.96 -7.07
CA PHE A 183 -9.99 -12.19 -6.91
C PHE A 183 -10.54 -11.54 -5.63
N ALA A 184 -9.82 -11.61 -4.52
CA ALA A 184 -10.23 -10.98 -3.26
C ALA A 184 -10.31 -9.45 -3.35
N ILE A 185 -9.43 -8.83 -4.13
CA ILE A 185 -9.37 -7.38 -4.31
C ILE A 185 -10.39 -6.89 -5.33
N LEU A 186 -10.64 -7.66 -6.40
CA LEU A 186 -11.44 -7.19 -7.53
C LEU A 186 -12.88 -7.73 -7.52
N GLU A 187 -13.13 -8.88 -6.90
CA GLU A 187 -14.36 -9.67 -7.12
C GLU A 187 -15.05 -10.13 -5.82
N LYS A 188 -14.33 -10.24 -4.71
CA LYS A 188 -14.85 -10.82 -3.45
C LYS A 188 -14.99 -9.76 -2.36
N PHE A 189 -16.08 -9.02 -2.41
CA PHE A 189 -16.51 -8.16 -1.30
C PHE A 189 -17.79 -8.67 -0.67
#